data_AF-A0A6P4B488-F1
#
_entry.id   AF-A0A6P4B488-F1
#
_cell.length_a   1.000
_cell.length_b   1.000
_cell.length_c   1.000
_cell.angle_alpha   90.00
_cell.angle_beta   90.00
_cell.angle_gamma   90.00
#
_symmetry.space_group_name_H-M   'P 1'
#
loop_
_entity.id
_entity.type
_entity.pdbx_description
1 polymer ?
#
loop_
_entity_poly.entity_id
_entity_poly.type
_entity_poly.pdbx_seq_one_letter_code
_entity_poly.pdbx_strand_id
1 'polypeptide(L)'
;MPPLADCRFFRFIIPNMENQIRLPVAFSNVVRDNMSNPVEVITTNGQSWSISWVVEEGHPHQIVFTGGWRAFYEHYHLRIGDSMLLSYHQPKFFYVAIHDTRYCEINYGRNLRNGSLPAIPAHGNYTV
;
A
#
# COMPACT_ATOMS: atom_id res chain seq x y z
N MET A 1 -14.43 -19.14 -10.33
CA MET A 1 -13.59 -18.07 -9.73
C MET A 1 -12.26 -18.08 -10.44
N PRO A 2 -11.72 -16.92 -10.88
CA PRO A 2 -10.34 -16.87 -11.33
C PRO A 2 -9.43 -17.34 -10.17
N PRO A 3 -8.34 -18.06 -10.46
CA PRO A 3 -7.42 -18.48 -9.41
C PRO A 3 -6.97 -17.25 -8.61
N LEU A 4 -6.87 -17.39 -7.30
CA LEU A 4 -6.36 -16.41 -6.32
C LEU A 4 -4.95 -15.85 -6.65
N ALA A 5 -4.35 -16.30 -7.76
CA ALA A 5 -2.96 -16.13 -8.11
C ALA A 5 -2.56 -14.71 -8.54
N ASP A 6 -3.51 -13.84 -8.91
CA ASP A 6 -3.18 -12.47 -9.39
C ASP A 6 -4.28 -11.44 -9.08
N CYS A 7 -4.63 -11.26 -7.81
CA CYS A 7 -5.50 -10.16 -7.42
C CYS A 7 -4.69 -8.86 -7.31
N ARG A 8 -5.01 -7.89 -8.16
CA ARG A 8 -4.35 -6.58 -8.21
C ARG A 8 -5.36 -5.46 -8.08
N PHE A 9 -5.02 -4.42 -7.32
CA PHE A 9 -5.85 -3.24 -7.19
C PHE A 9 -5.02 -1.99 -6.92
N PHE A 10 -5.55 -0.86 -7.36
CA PHE A 10 -5.03 0.44 -6.98
C PHE A 10 -5.62 0.90 -5.66
N ARG A 11 -4.81 1.60 -4.88
CA ARG A 11 -5.25 2.34 -3.72
C ARG A 11 -4.66 3.74 -3.71
N PHE A 12 -5.53 4.74 -3.68
CA PHE A 12 -5.14 6.14 -3.56
C PHE A 12 -5.02 6.53 -2.10
N ILE A 13 -4.01 7.32 -1.79
CA ILE A 13 -3.87 7.98 -0.50
C ILE A 13 -4.82 9.18 -0.50
N ILE A 14 -5.78 9.14 0.42
CA ILE A 14 -6.74 10.20 0.67
C ILE A 14 -6.61 10.65 2.14
N PRO A 15 -7.26 11.75 2.55
CA PRO A 15 -7.14 12.22 3.93
C PRO A 15 -7.46 11.15 4.99
N ASN A 16 -6.79 11.23 6.14
CA ASN A 16 -7.00 10.37 7.31
C ASN A 16 -6.62 8.89 7.10
N MET A 17 -5.57 8.62 6.33
CA MET A 17 -5.03 7.28 6.08
C MET A 17 -3.69 7.02 6.77
N GLU A 18 -3.21 7.90 7.64
CA GLU A 18 -1.88 7.77 8.24
C GLU A 18 -1.80 6.56 9.17
N ASN A 19 -2.90 6.24 9.85
CA ASN A 19 -2.94 5.16 10.83
C ASN A 19 -3.56 3.86 10.30
N GLN A 20 -4.29 3.92 9.18
CA GLN A 20 -4.94 2.75 8.61
C GLN A 20 -5.28 2.90 7.13
N ILE A 21 -5.37 1.78 6.43
CA ILE A 21 -5.87 1.74 5.06
C ILE A 21 -6.84 0.60 4.84
N ARG A 22 -8.04 0.93 4.36
CA ARG A 22 -9.08 -0.03 4.00
C ARG A 22 -8.72 -0.68 2.66
N LEU A 23 -8.89 -1.98 2.49
CA LEU A 23 -8.74 -2.63 1.17
C LEU A 23 -10.06 -2.57 0.39
N PRO A 24 -10.07 -2.74 -0.94
CA PRO A 24 -11.33 -2.88 -1.67
C PRO A 24 -12.16 -4.05 -1.11
N VAL A 25 -13.48 -3.87 -0.98
CA VAL A 25 -14.40 -4.92 -0.50
C VAL A 25 -14.34 -6.16 -1.39
N ALA A 26 -14.30 -5.96 -2.71
CA ALA A 26 -14.19 -7.05 -3.69
C ALA A 26 -12.92 -7.89 -3.45
N PHE A 27 -11.80 -7.25 -3.12
CA PHE A 27 -10.56 -7.94 -2.78
C PHE A 27 -10.65 -8.63 -1.41
N SER A 28 -11.18 -7.93 -0.41
CA SER A 28 -11.31 -8.43 0.97
C SER A 28 -12.10 -9.74 1.03
N ASN A 29 -13.15 -9.87 0.24
CA ASN A 29 -13.97 -11.09 0.16
C ASN A 29 -13.23 -12.29 -0.43
N VAL A 30 -12.22 -12.04 -1.26
CA VAL A 30 -11.44 -13.09 -1.92
C VAL A 30 -10.36 -13.63 -0.98
N VAL A 31 -9.74 -12.78 -0.16
CA VAL A 31 -8.54 -13.16 0.61
C VAL A 31 -8.73 -13.34 2.10
N ARG A 32 -9.82 -12.83 2.71
CA ARG A 32 -9.98 -12.77 4.18
C ARG A 32 -9.65 -14.08 4.88
N ASP A 33 -10.22 -15.18 4.39
CA ASP A 33 -10.14 -16.48 5.08
C ASP A 33 -8.75 -17.11 4.96
N ASN A 34 -7.91 -16.60 4.07
CA ASN A 34 -6.63 -17.18 3.73
C ASN A 34 -5.44 -16.24 3.94
N MET A 35 -5.64 -14.94 4.12
CA MET A 35 -4.55 -14.00 4.28
C MET A 35 -3.88 -14.12 5.65
N SER A 36 -2.56 -14.21 5.68
CA SER A 36 -1.78 -14.21 6.93
C SER A 36 -2.01 -12.92 7.71
N ASN A 37 -1.96 -12.97 9.04
CA ASN A 37 -2.02 -11.80 9.90
C ASN A 37 -0.93 -11.88 10.99
N PRO A 38 0.11 -11.02 10.96
CA PRO A 38 0.36 -9.98 9.97
C PRO A 38 0.62 -10.53 8.55
N VAL A 39 0.37 -9.70 7.55
CA VAL A 39 0.68 -9.99 6.14
C VAL A 39 2.01 -9.35 5.76
N GLU A 40 2.77 -10.03 4.93
CA GLU A 40 4.01 -9.49 4.36
C GLU A 40 3.70 -8.59 3.17
N VAL A 41 4.31 -7.40 3.16
CA VAL A 41 4.21 -6.42 2.09
C VAL A 41 5.62 -6.07 1.61
N ILE A 42 5.91 -6.42 0.36
CA ILE A 42 7.21 -6.23 -0.27
C ILE A 42 7.11 -5.10 -1.28
N THR A 43 7.96 -4.09 -1.15
CA THR A 43 8.03 -2.97 -2.09
C THR A 43 8.95 -3.26 -3.26
N THR A 44 8.84 -2.51 -4.35
CA THR A 44 9.67 -2.71 -5.57
C THR A 44 11.17 -2.50 -5.33
N ASN A 45 11.57 -1.87 -4.21
CA ASN A 45 12.98 -1.78 -3.78
C ASN A 45 13.46 -3.00 -2.95
N GLY A 46 12.62 -4.01 -2.76
CA GLY A 46 12.94 -5.26 -2.05
C GLY A 46 12.83 -5.18 -0.52
N GLN A 47 12.36 -4.08 0.06
CA GLN A 47 12.09 -4.01 1.50
C GLN A 47 10.81 -4.76 1.83
N SER A 48 10.84 -5.52 2.93
CA SER A 48 9.70 -6.28 3.45
C SER A 48 9.14 -5.63 4.71
N TRP A 49 7.82 -5.50 4.76
CA TRP A 49 7.06 -4.88 5.84
C TRP A 49 6.03 -5.86 6.38
N SER A 50 6.00 -6.01 7.71
CA SER A 50 4.98 -6.78 8.41
C SER A 50 3.81 -5.86 8.77
N ILE A 51 2.65 -6.09 8.14
CA ILE A 51 1.46 -5.25 8.32
C ILE A 51 0.32 -6.09 8.93
N SER A 52 -0.15 -5.70 10.11
CA SER A 52 -1.32 -6.31 10.73
C SER A 52 -2.59 -5.77 10.11
N TRP A 53 -3.65 -6.59 10.14
CA TRP A 53 -4.96 -6.19 9.65
C TRP A 53 -6.09 -6.68 10.55
N VAL A 54 -7.24 -6.03 10.43
CA VAL A 54 -8.48 -6.40 11.11
C VAL A 54 -9.65 -6.37 10.12
N VAL A 55 -10.77 -6.97 10.50
CA VAL A 55 -12.06 -6.73 9.83
C VAL A 55 -12.75 -5.58 10.54
N GLU A 56 -13.24 -4.60 9.79
CA GLU A 56 -13.93 -3.44 10.35
C GLU A 56 -15.25 -3.83 11.03
N GLU A 57 -15.46 -3.31 12.25
CA GLU A 57 -16.69 -3.56 13.00
C GLU A 57 -17.91 -3.02 12.23
N GLY A 58 -18.99 -3.81 12.17
CA GLY A 58 -20.18 -3.47 11.37
C GLY A 58 -20.00 -3.61 9.85
N HIS A 59 -18.77 -3.82 9.38
CA HIS A 59 -18.44 -4.01 7.96
C HIS A 59 -17.65 -5.32 7.78
N PRO A 60 -18.31 -6.48 7.91
CA PRO A 60 -17.63 -7.78 7.90
C PRO A 60 -16.86 -8.02 6.61
N HIS A 61 -17.22 -7.34 5.51
CA HIS A 61 -16.57 -7.46 4.21
C HIS A 61 -15.35 -6.55 4.00
N GLN A 62 -14.92 -5.80 5.02
CA GLN A 62 -13.94 -4.73 4.89
C GLN A 62 -12.67 -5.06 5.71
N ILE A 63 -11.59 -5.44 5.03
CA ILE A 63 -10.27 -5.56 5.66
C ILE A 63 -9.65 -4.18 5.81
N VAL A 64 -8.99 -3.95 6.95
CA VAL A 64 -8.28 -2.71 7.27
C VAL A 64 -6.87 -3.05 7.73
N PHE A 65 -5.86 -2.53 7.04
CA PHE A 65 -4.47 -2.57 7.50
C PHE A 65 -4.28 -1.53 8.60
N THR A 66 -3.62 -1.91 9.69
CA THR A 66 -3.48 -1.11 10.91
C THR A 66 -2.05 -1.17 11.45
N GLY A 67 -1.68 -2.26 12.12
CA GLY A 67 -0.33 -2.44 12.67
C GLY A 67 0.74 -2.40 11.58
N GLY A 68 1.84 -1.69 11.79
CA GLY A 68 2.91 -1.51 10.81
C GLY A 68 2.61 -0.52 9.67
N TRP A 69 1.33 -0.24 9.39
CA TRP A 69 0.93 0.67 8.31
C TRP A 69 1.42 2.10 8.51
N ARG A 70 1.31 2.65 9.73
CA ARG A 70 1.80 4.01 10.00
C ARG A 70 3.30 4.16 9.73
N ALA A 71 4.10 3.19 10.16
CA ALA A 71 5.54 3.20 9.91
C ALA A 71 5.84 3.11 8.41
N PHE A 72 5.10 2.29 7.66
CA PHE A 72 5.18 2.23 6.19
C PHE A 72 4.83 3.59 5.56
N TYR A 73 3.72 4.21 5.99
CA TYR A 73 3.25 5.50 5.51
C TYR A 73 4.30 6.61 5.70
N GLU A 74 4.86 6.69 6.90
CA GLU A 74 5.87 7.68 7.26
C GLU A 74 7.20 7.43 6.54
N HIS A 75 7.65 6.18 6.44
CA HIS A 75 8.90 5.81 5.77
C HIS A 75 8.92 6.18 4.28
N TYR A 76 7.80 5.94 3.59
CA TYR A 76 7.69 6.26 2.16
C TYR A 76 7.19 7.68 1.88
N HIS A 77 6.96 8.47 2.93
CA HIS A 77 6.41 9.83 2.84
C HIS A 77 5.16 9.90 1.97
N LEU A 78 4.23 8.97 2.18
CA LEU A 78 2.99 8.93 1.43
C LEU A 78 2.19 10.22 1.66
N ARG A 79 1.65 10.79 0.59
CA ARG A 79 0.87 12.03 0.61
C ARG A 79 -0.45 11.83 -0.12
N ILE A 80 -1.42 12.70 0.19
CA ILE A 80 -2.69 12.74 -0.52
C ILE A 80 -2.43 12.87 -2.03
N GLY A 81 -3.06 12.00 -2.81
CA GLY A 81 -2.91 11.92 -4.26
C GLY A 81 -1.85 10.93 -4.74
N ASP A 82 -0.93 10.48 -3.87
CA ASP A 82 -0.09 9.32 -4.19
C ASP A 82 -0.96 8.07 -4.33
N SER A 83 -0.46 7.07 -5.06
CA SER A 83 -1.18 5.84 -5.31
C SER A 83 -0.28 4.62 -5.18
N MET A 84 -0.88 3.49 -4.84
CA MET A 84 -0.20 2.21 -4.73
C MET A 84 -0.89 1.20 -5.64
N LEU A 85 -0.10 0.44 -6.41
CA LEU A 85 -0.57 -0.78 -7.04
C LEU A 85 -0.19 -1.94 -6.13
N LEU A 86 -1.19 -2.57 -5.52
CA LEU A 86 -1.00 -3.73 -4.65
C LEU A 86 -1.34 -5.00 -5.43
N SER A 87 -0.42 -5.96 -5.41
CA SER A 87 -0.56 -7.26 -6.07
C SER A 87 -0.41 -8.36 -5.03
N TYR A 88 -1.46 -9.16 -4.83
CA TYR A 88 -1.45 -10.26 -3.87
C TYR A 88 -1.03 -11.56 -4.54
N HIS A 89 0.04 -12.19 -4.04
CA HIS A 89 0.66 -13.38 -4.62
C HIS A 89 0.70 -14.54 -3.63
N GLN A 90 0.88 -15.76 -4.15
CA GLN A 90 1.13 -16.96 -3.34
C GLN A 90 2.65 -17.12 -3.09
N PRO A 91 3.09 -17.47 -1.87
CA PRO A 91 2.28 -17.86 -0.70
C PRO A 91 1.94 -16.68 0.25
N LYS A 92 0.98 -15.83 -0.16
CA LYS A 92 0.18 -14.89 0.65
C LYS A 92 0.85 -13.59 1.07
N PHE A 93 1.63 -12.99 0.19
CA PHE A 93 2.26 -11.68 0.41
C PHE A 93 1.79 -10.67 -0.65
N PHE A 94 2.02 -9.38 -0.40
CA PHE A 94 1.79 -8.32 -1.38
C PHE A 94 3.10 -7.86 -2.02
N TYR A 95 3.09 -7.64 -3.33
CA TYR A 95 3.99 -6.69 -3.96
C TYR A 95 3.32 -5.31 -4.07
N VAL A 96 4.06 -4.26 -3.74
CA VAL A 96 3.56 -2.88 -3.77
C VAL A 96 4.49 -2.00 -4.58
N ALA A 97 3.93 -1.38 -5.63
CA ALA A 97 4.55 -0.29 -6.36
C ALA A 97 3.87 1.03 -5.96
N ILE A 98 4.65 1.97 -5.44
CA ILE A 98 4.18 3.29 -5.00
C ILE A 98 4.43 4.28 -6.15
N HIS A 99 3.40 5.05 -6.49
CA HIS A 99 3.44 6.06 -7.53
C HIS A 99 3.12 7.42 -6.91
N ASP A 100 3.87 8.44 -7.31
CA ASP A 100 3.62 9.80 -6.83
C ASP A 100 2.34 10.40 -7.44
N THR A 101 1.98 11.61 -7.02
CA THR A 101 0.89 12.42 -7.60
C THR A 101 0.93 12.63 -9.12
N ARG A 102 2.04 12.32 -9.81
CA ARG A 102 2.15 12.35 -11.29
C ARG A 102 1.91 10.97 -11.91
N TYR A 103 1.56 9.99 -11.08
CA TYR A 103 1.35 8.59 -11.43
C TYR A 103 2.62 7.88 -11.95
N CYS A 104 3.80 8.43 -11.63
CA CYS A 104 5.07 7.79 -11.93
C CYS A 104 5.51 6.93 -10.74
N GLU A 105 5.94 5.69 -11.00
CA GLU A 105 6.49 4.83 -9.95
C GLU A 105 7.74 5.46 -9.33
N ILE A 106 7.80 5.49 -8.00
CA ILE A 106 8.92 6.02 -7.24
C ILE A 106 9.95 4.90 -7.03
N ASN A 107 11.16 5.09 -7.58
CA ASN A 107 12.26 4.15 -7.35
C ASN A 107 13.00 4.47 -6.05
N TYR A 108 12.58 3.86 -4.94
CA TYR A 108 13.21 4.07 -3.62
C TYR A 108 14.62 3.46 -3.49
N GLY A 109 14.95 2.41 -4.26
CA GLY A 109 16.26 1.75 -4.20
C GLY A 109 17.42 2.67 -4.64
N ARG A 110 17.18 3.57 -5.58
CA ARG A 110 18.17 4.57 -6.00
C ARG A 110 18.38 5.68 -4.97
N ASN A 111 17.31 6.06 -4.25
CA ASN A 111 17.32 7.18 -3.31
C ASN A 111 17.99 6.80 -1.98
N LEU A 112 17.70 5.61 -1.45
CA LEU A 112 18.30 5.12 -0.20
C LEU A 112 19.83 4.95 -0.26
N ARG A 113 20.40 4.62 -1.43
CA ARG A 113 21.87 4.52 -1.62
C ARG A 113 22.60 5.86 -1.49
N ASN A 114 21.90 6.97 -1.70
CA ASN A 114 22.49 8.31 -1.64
C ASN A 114 22.24 9.00 -0.29
N GLY A 115 21.76 8.27 0.73
CA GLY A 115 21.38 8.85 2.03
C GLY A 115 20.27 9.91 1.94
N SER A 116 19.61 10.00 0.78
CA SER A 116 18.65 11.05 0.45
C SER A 116 17.29 10.37 0.32
N LEU A 117 16.33 10.76 1.17
CA LEU A 117 14.92 10.45 0.89
C LEU A 117 14.59 11.02 -0.50
N PRO A 118 13.71 10.37 -1.29
CA PRO A 118 13.28 10.94 -2.56
C PRO A 118 12.89 12.40 -2.32
N ALA A 119 13.52 13.30 -3.07
CA ALA A 119 13.20 14.71 -2.98
C ALA A 119 11.69 14.83 -3.10
N ILE A 120 11.05 15.47 -2.10
CA ILE A 120 9.66 15.89 -2.22
C ILE A 120 9.59 16.61 -3.57
N PRO A 121 8.90 16.06 -4.59
CA PRO A 121 8.78 16.79 -5.84
C PRO A 121 8.10 18.10 -5.47
N ALA A 122 8.84 19.20 -5.60
CA ALA A 122 8.32 20.53 -5.40
C ALA A 122 7.12 20.65 -6.32
N HIS A 123 5.94 20.76 -5.72
CA HIS A 123 4.71 20.92 -6.47
C HIS A 123 4.86 22.17 -7.34
N GLY A 124 4.80 21.99 -8.65
CA GLY A 124 4.39 23.07 -9.52
C GLY A 124 2.99 23.48 -9.08
N ASN A 125 2.86 24.72 -8.63
CA ASN A 125 1.57 25.36 -8.42
C ASN A 125 0.77 25.27 -9.71
N TYR A 126 -0.16 24.32 -9.79
CA TYR A 126 -1.29 24.42 -10.68
C TYR A 126 -2.47 24.82 -9.81
N THR A 127 -2.57 26.13 -9.60
CA THR A 127 -3.85 26.77 -9.29
C THR A 127 -4.80 26.45 -10.44
N VAL A 128 -5.93 25.84 -10.13
CA VAL A 128 -7.12 25.87 -10.99
C VAL A 128 -7.83 27.19 -10.75
#